data_AF-A0A3N7EL26-F1
#
_entry.id   AF-A0A3N7EL26-F1
#
_cell.length_a   1.000
_cell.length_b   1.000
_cell.length_c   1.000
_cell.angle_alpha   90.00
_cell.angle_beta   90.00
_cell.angle_gamma   90.00
#
_symmetry.space_group_name_H-M   'P 1'
#
loop_
_entity.id
_entity.type
_entity.pdbx_description
1 polymer ?
#
loop_
_entity_poly.entity_id
_entity_poly.type
_entity_poly.pdbx_seq_one_letter_code
_entity_poly.pdbx_strand_id
1 'polypeptide(L)'
;MADSSSSLTVHPGSGFCKLNSVFYSKRKPIPLPQTDFLDTTTFIFSRPHHGKTAFIDAATGRHLSFKDLWRAVDSVATCLHDMGIRKGQVILLLSPNSIFFPIVCLSVMWLGAIITTTNPLNTPREIAKQIANSKPSLAFTTPELVSKLTESSSNLPIVLIDDETGTSIKTKANILTTLSEMVKREPRESRVRERVNQDDTATLLYSSGTTGESKGVVSSHKNLIAMVQTIVERFRLNEGRHTFVCTVPMFHIYGLAAFATGILASGSTIIVLSKFEMGEMLSTIEKYRATYLPLVPPILVAMINGADQIRTKYDLSSLQSVLSGGAPLSKEVIEGFSNKYPGVTILQGYGLTESTAIGASTDTLEESRRYGTAGLLSPNTEAKIVDPERGKALPVNQTGELWLRAPSVMKGYFRNAEATSSTIDSEGWLRTGDIG
;
A
#
# COMPACT_ATOMS: atom_id res chain seq x y z
N MET A 1 -36.20 35.96 4.46
CA MET A 1 -34.92 36.66 4.22
C MET A 1 -33.93 35.63 3.69
N ALA A 2 -33.13 36.05 2.72
CA ALA A 2 -32.45 35.27 1.70
C ALA A 2 -31.85 33.91 2.12
N ASP A 3 -32.28 32.89 1.38
CA ASP A 3 -31.63 31.60 1.21
C ASP A 3 -30.34 31.84 0.40
N SER A 4 -29.17 31.84 1.06
CA SER A 4 -27.87 32.02 0.42
C SER A 4 -27.07 30.72 0.46
N SER A 5 -27.61 29.64 -0.11
CA SER A 5 -26.76 28.54 -0.56
C SER A 5 -25.98 29.01 -1.79
N SER A 6 -24.86 29.73 -1.59
CA SER A 6 -23.93 29.98 -2.68
C SER A 6 -23.43 28.60 -3.14
N SER A 7 -23.92 28.12 -4.28
CA SER A 7 -23.44 26.86 -4.85
C SER A 7 -21.93 26.98 -5.03
N LEU A 8 -21.17 26.04 -4.46
CA LEU A 8 -19.71 26.01 -4.62
C LEU A 8 -19.38 25.91 -6.11
N THR A 9 -18.99 27.03 -6.72
CA THR A 9 -18.62 27.06 -8.15
C THR A 9 -17.17 26.61 -8.29
N VAL A 10 -16.98 25.34 -8.65
CA VAL A 10 -15.67 24.73 -8.93
C VAL A 10 -15.28 24.99 -10.38
N HIS A 11 -14.10 25.57 -10.61
CA HIS A 11 -13.62 25.83 -11.97
C HIS A 11 -13.27 24.50 -12.69
N PRO A 12 -13.88 24.18 -13.84
CA PRO A 12 -13.79 22.86 -14.46
C PRO A 12 -12.37 22.52 -14.96
N GLY A 13 -11.56 23.52 -15.32
CA GLY A 13 -10.19 23.30 -15.79
C GLY A 13 -9.22 22.89 -14.68
N SER A 14 -9.31 23.57 -13.54
CA SER A 14 -8.33 23.49 -12.44
C SER A 14 -8.86 22.74 -11.21
N GLY A 15 -10.18 22.53 -11.09
CA GLY A 15 -10.80 22.04 -9.87
C GLY A 15 -10.85 23.08 -8.73
N PHE A 16 -10.43 24.33 -8.97
CA PHE A 16 -10.31 25.34 -7.92
C PHE A 16 -11.65 26.05 -7.65
N CYS A 17 -12.01 26.18 -6.37
CA CYS A 17 -13.14 26.97 -5.90
C CYS A 17 -12.64 28.27 -5.26
N LYS A 18 -12.96 29.42 -5.87
CA LYS A 18 -12.52 30.74 -5.38
C LYS A 18 -13.10 31.12 -4.02
N LEU A 19 -14.28 30.59 -3.65
CA LEU A 19 -14.98 30.96 -2.43
C LEU A 19 -14.28 30.45 -1.16
N ASN A 20 -13.61 29.29 -1.24
CA ASN A 20 -12.95 28.66 -0.10
C ASN A 20 -11.47 28.32 -0.35
N SER A 21 -10.94 28.69 -1.52
CA SER A 21 -9.56 28.41 -1.94
C SER A 21 -9.18 26.92 -1.90
N VAL A 22 -10.14 26.04 -2.20
CA VAL A 22 -9.94 24.58 -2.24
C VAL A 22 -9.91 24.09 -3.68
N PHE A 23 -9.00 23.17 -3.97
CA PHE A 23 -8.97 22.35 -5.17
C PHE A 23 -9.73 21.06 -4.92
N TYR A 24 -10.74 20.78 -5.73
CA TYR A 24 -11.51 19.54 -5.72
C TYR A 24 -11.02 18.61 -6.83
N SER A 25 -11.04 17.31 -6.58
CA SER A 25 -10.78 16.33 -7.62
C SER A 25 -11.69 16.52 -8.82
N LYS A 26 -11.09 16.47 -10.01
CA LYS A 26 -11.81 16.45 -11.29
C LYS A 26 -12.24 15.04 -11.70
N ARG A 27 -11.80 14.03 -10.96
CA ARG A 27 -12.17 12.64 -11.20
C ARG A 27 -13.56 12.41 -10.63
N LYS A 28 -14.31 11.48 -11.23
CA LYS A 28 -15.64 11.11 -10.75
C LYS A 28 -15.53 10.60 -9.29
N PRO A 29 -16.31 11.13 -8.34
CA PRO A 29 -16.32 10.62 -6.97
C PRO A 29 -16.68 9.13 -6.94
N ILE A 30 -15.97 8.37 -6.12
CA ILE A 30 -16.20 6.95 -5.93
C ILE A 30 -17.12 6.76 -4.71
N PRO A 31 -18.17 5.95 -4.81
CA PRO A 31 -18.99 5.60 -3.66
C PRO A 31 -18.21 4.73 -2.68
N LEU A 32 -18.21 5.10 -1.40
CA LEU A 32 -17.63 4.31 -0.32
C LEU A 32 -18.73 3.56 0.43
N PRO A 33 -18.49 2.34 0.92
CA PRO A 33 -19.47 1.58 1.70
C PRO A 33 -19.91 2.35 2.94
N GLN A 34 -21.23 2.45 3.14
CA GLN A 34 -21.84 3.12 4.30
C GLN A 34 -22.06 2.17 5.50
N THR A 35 -21.62 0.92 5.39
CA THR A 35 -21.81 -0.10 6.43
C THR A 35 -20.76 0.05 7.52
N ASP A 36 -21.17 0.39 8.74
CA ASP A 36 -20.24 0.59 9.85
C ASP A 36 -19.38 -0.64 10.16
N PHE A 37 -19.91 -1.84 9.92
CA PHE A 37 -19.30 -3.12 10.31
C PHE A 37 -18.68 -3.84 9.12
N LEU A 38 -17.60 -3.26 8.59
CA LEU A 38 -16.89 -3.78 7.45
C LEU A 38 -15.39 -3.58 7.63
N ASP A 39 -14.65 -4.68 7.68
CA ASP A 39 -13.20 -4.66 7.61
C ASP A 39 -12.70 -4.71 6.16
N THR A 40 -11.46 -4.29 5.97
CA THR A 40 -10.75 -4.27 4.68
C THR A 40 -10.74 -5.65 4.01
N THR A 41 -10.54 -6.73 4.77
CA THR A 41 -10.41 -8.08 4.21
C THR A 41 -11.74 -8.56 3.64
N THR A 42 -12.83 -8.42 4.40
CA THR A 42 -14.19 -8.72 3.92
C THR A 42 -14.56 -7.85 2.73
N PHE A 43 -14.21 -6.56 2.75
CA PHE A 43 -14.45 -5.67 1.63
C PHE A 43 -13.78 -6.16 0.35
N ILE A 44 -12.49 -6.50 0.39
CA ILE A 44 -11.73 -7.05 -0.75
C ILE A 44 -12.34 -8.38 -1.20
N PHE A 45 -12.61 -9.30 -0.28
CA PHE A 45 -13.19 -10.62 -0.56
C PHE A 45 -14.55 -10.54 -1.25
N SER A 46 -15.38 -9.58 -0.84
CA SER A 46 -16.74 -9.42 -1.37
C SER A 46 -16.80 -8.85 -2.79
N ARG A 47 -15.67 -8.39 -3.35
CA ARG A 47 -15.68 -7.77 -4.67
C ARG A 47 -15.89 -8.80 -5.77
N PRO A 48 -16.76 -8.50 -6.74
CA PRO A 48 -16.94 -9.37 -7.90
C PRO A 48 -15.67 -9.32 -8.77
N HIS A 49 -15.03 -10.46 -8.95
CA HIS A 49 -13.94 -10.62 -9.90
C HIS A 49 -13.87 -12.04 -10.47
N HIS A 50 -13.26 -12.19 -11.65
CA HIS A 50 -13.12 -13.47 -12.34
C HIS A 50 -11.67 -13.98 -12.37
N GLY A 51 -10.81 -13.41 -11.55
CA GLY A 51 -9.42 -13.84 -11.36
C GLY A 51 -9.33 -15.29 -10.90
N LYS A 52 -8.44 -16.08 -11.51
CA LYS A 52 -8.12 -17.45 -11.08
C LYS A 52 -6.90 -17.46 -10.17
N THR A 53 -5.81 -16.85 -10.62
CA THR A 53 -4.54 -16.76 -9.90
C THR A 53 -4.43 -15.40 -9.22
N ALA A 54 -4.19 -15.39 -7.91
CA ALA A 54 -3.95 -14.17 -7.15
C ALA A 54 -2.46 -13.83 -7.15
N PHE A 55 -1.61 -14.78 -6.75
CA PHE A 55 -0.18 -14.56 -6.62
C PHE A 55 0.65 -15.63 -7.34
N ILE A 56 1.80 -15.23 -7.85
CA ILE A 56 2.85 -16.11 -8.36
C ILE A 56 4.17 -15.71 -7.71
N ASP A 57 4.88 -16.64 -7.12
CA ASP A 57 6.26 -16.42 -6.69
C ASP A 57 7.18 -16.48 -7.92
N ALA A 58 7.92 -15.40 -8.19
CA ALA A 58 8.72 -15.27 -9.41
C ALA A 58 9.81 -16.35 -9.51
N ALA A 59 10.48 -16.62 -8.39
CA ALA A 59 11.65 -17.51 -8.31
C ALA A 59 11.25 -18.99 -8.43
N THR A 60 10.20 -19.40 -7.72
CA THR A 60 9.78 -20.81 -7.64
C THR A 60 8.70 -21.17 -8.67
N GLY A 61 7.94 -20.20 -9.17
CA GLY A 61 6.74 -20.43 -9.97
C GLY A 61 5.55 -20.97 -9.18
N ARG A 62 5.66 -21.05 -7.84
CA ARG A 62 4.53 -21.39 -6.96
C ARG A 62 3.43 -20.37 -7.18
N HIS A 63 2.21 -20.84 -7.39
CA HIS A 63 1.05 -19.97 -7.60
C HIS A 63 -0.01 -20.22 -6.54
N LEU A 64 -0.68 -19.14 -6.14
CA LEU A 64 -1.79 -19.16 -5.20
C LEU A 64 -3.03 -18.69 -5.95
N SER A 65 -4.05 -19.56 -6.04
CA SER A 65 -5.34 -19.14 -6.60
C SER A 65 -6.07 -18.22 -5.64
N PHE A 66 -7.05 -17.44 -6.12
CA PHE A 66 -7.91 -16.66 -5.24
C PHE A 66 -8.64 -17.54 -4.22
N LYS A 67 -9.07 -18.74 -4.62
CA LYS A 67 -9.71 -19.71 -3.72
C LYS A 67 -8.76 -20.13 -2.60
N ASP A 68 -7.51 -20.48 -2.95
CA ASP A 68 -6.51 -20.94 -1.99
C ASP A 68 -6.08 -19.80 -1.06
N LEU A 69 -5.97 -18.57 -1.59
CA LEU A 69 -5.71 -17.37 -0.81
C LEU A 69 -6.78 -17.19 0.27
N TRP A 70 -8.07 -17.17 -0.11
CA TRP A 70 -9.13 -16.89 0.87
C TRP A 70 -9.28 -18.00 1.91
N ARG A 71 -9.09 -19.26 1.50
CA ARG A 71 -9.00 -20.38 2.44
C ARG A 71 -7.83 -20.20 3.41
N ALA A 72 -6.63 -19.89 2.90
CA ALA A 72 -5.45 -19.65 3.73
C ALA A 72 -5.67 -18.50 4.73
N VAL A 73 -6.27 -17.40 4.29
CA VAL A 73 -6.57 -16.26 5.16
C VAL A 73 -7.53 -16.67 6.29
N ASP A 74 -8.59 -17.44 5.99
CA ASP A 74 -9.53 -17.87 7.03
C ASP A 74 -8.92 -18.89 8.01
N SER A 75 -8.09 -19.81 7.50
CA SER A 75 -7.34 -20.76 8.31
C SER A 75 -6.36 -20.06 9.25
N VAL A 76 -5.58 -19.10 8.74
CA VAL A 76 -4.62 -18.33 9.54
C VAL A 76 -5.35 -17.45 10.55
N ALA A 77 -6.45 -16.79 10.17
CA ALA A 77 -7.28 -16.04 11.13
C ALA A 77 -7.87 -16.95 12.23
N THR A 78 -8.25 -18.18 11.90
CA THR A 78 -8.74 -19.16 12.90
C THR A 78 -7.62 -19.56 13.88
N CYS A 79 -6.42 -19.83 13.37
CA CYS A 79 -5.26 -20.12 14.22
C CYS A 79 -4.90 -18.95 15.13
N LEU A 80 -4.85 -17.72 14.61
CA LEU A 80 -4.60 -16.52 15.40
C LEU A 80 -5.64 -16.34 16.51
N HIS A 81 -6.92 -16.54 16.20
CA HIS A 81 -7.98 -16.49 17.22
C HIS A 81 -7.77 -17.53 18.33
N ASP A 82 -7.42 -18.78 17.98
CA ASP A 82 -7.17 -19.83 18.96
C ASP A 82 -5.91 -19.58 19.81
N MET A 83 -4.93 -18.86 19.27
CA MET A 83 -3.76 -18.36 20.02
C MET A 83 -4.12 -17.21 20.97
N GLY A 84 -5.38 -16.79 21.03
CA GLY A 84 -5.83 -15.70 21.89
C GLY A 84 -5.70 -14.33 21.27
N ILE A 85 -5.40 -14.21 19.96
CA ILE A 85 -5.38 -12.91 19.29
C ILE A 85 -6.80 -12.37 19.14
N ARG A 86 -6.98 -11.12 19.53
CA ARG A 86 -8.26 -10.41 19.57
C ARG A 86 -8.16 -9.04 18.88
N LYS A 87 -9.32 -8.43 18.67
CA LYS A 87 -9.43 -7.10 18.08
C LYS A 87 -8.56 -6.07 18.81
N GLY A 88 -7.90 -5.19 18.06
CA GLY A 88 -7.06 -4.11 18.59
C GLY A 88 -5.67 -4.53 19.07
N GLN A 89 -5.35 -5.83 19.12
CA GLN A 89 -3.98 -6.28 19.38
C GLN A 89 -3.10 -6.07 18.15
N VAL A 90 -1.83 -5.72 18.38
CA VAL A 90 -0.86 -5.46 17.31
C VAL A 90 -0.10 -6.73 16.95
N ILE A 91 0.02 -7.01 15.66
CA ILE A 91 0.79 -8.12 15.09
C ILE A 91 1.90 -7.53 14.21
N LEU A 92 3.14 -7.91 14.49
CA LEU A 92 4.31 -7.45 13.74
C LEU A 92 4.61 -8.41 12.58
N LEU A 93 4.87 -7.87 11.39
CA LEU A 93 5.33 -8.63 10.23
C LEU A 93 6.71 -8.13 9.77
N LEU A 94 7.73 -8.96 9.99
CA LEU A 94 9.10 -8.77 9.52
C LEU A 94 9.40 -9.76 8.40
N SER A 95 9.13 -9.37 7.16
CA SER A 95 9.32 -10.26 6.01
C SER A 95 9.69 -9.46 4.76
N PRO A 96 10.55 -10.00 3.87
CA PRO A 96 10.62 -9.52 2.51
C PRO A 96 9.28 -9.75 1.80
N ASN A 97 9.19 -9.26 0.56
CA ASN A 97 8.06 -9.58 -0.30
C ASN A 97 7.93 -11.10 -0.45
N SER A 98 6.72 -11.61 -0.36
CA SER A 98 6.40 -13.01 -0.63
C SER A 98 4.91 -13.15 -0.93
N ILE A 99 4.51 -14.26 -1.51
CA ILE A 99 3.09 -14.57 -1.71
C ILE A 99 2.33 -14.78 -0.38
N PHE A 100 3.07 -14.96 0.72
CA PHE A 100 2.56 -15.16 2.07
C PHE A 100 2.29 -13.84 2.81
N PHE A 101 2.98 -12.76 2.44
CA PHE A 101 2.83 -11.45 3.08
C PHE A 101 1.37 -10.97 3.07
N PRO A 102 0.63 -11.04 1.93
CA PRO A 102 -0.79 -10.66 1.90
C PRO A 102 -1.67 -11.57 2.77
N ILE A 103 -1.35 -12.87 2.87
CA ILE A 103 -2.11 -13.82 3.72
C ILE A 103 -2.09 -13.33 5.16
N VAL A 104 -0.91 -12.99 5.69
CA VAL A 104 -0.77 -12.49 7.07
C VAL A 104 -1.52 -11.18 7.26
N CYS A 105 -1.31 -10.19 6.38
CA CYS A 105 -1.99 -8.89 6.47
C CYS A 105 -3.51 -9.04 6.50
N LEU A 106 -4.07 -9.79 5.54
CA LEU A 106 -5.51 -9.98 5.42
C LEU A 106 -6.08 -10.76 6.62
N SER A 107 -5.36 -11.75 7.14
CA SER A 107 -5.81 -12.56 8.28
C SER A 107 -5.90 -11.73 9.56
N VAL A 108 -4.89 -10.90 9.80
CA VAL A 108 -4.83 -9.99 10.95
C VAL A 108 -5.97 -8.96 10.88
N MET A 109 -6.14 -8.33 9.71
CA MET A 109 -7.24 -7.38 9.48
C MET A 109 -8.63 -8.04 9.55
N TRP A 110 -8.77 -9.29 9.11
CA TRP A 110 -10.04 -10.04 9.21
C TRP A 110 -10.47 -10.16 10.68
N LEU A 111 -9.52 -10.42 11.59
CA LEU A 111 -9.78 -10.49 13.03
C LEU A 111 -10.03 -9.13 13.70
N GLY A 112 -9.80 -8.01 13.01
CA GLY A 112 -9.80 -6.67 13.60
C GLY A 112 -8.56 -6.41 14.47
N ALA A 113 -7.54 -7.26 14.37
CA ALA A 113 -6.22 -6.98 14.92
C ALA A 113 -5.48 -5.99 13.99
N ILE A 114 -4.44 -5.37 14.52
CA ILE A 114 -3.70 -4.29 13.86
C ILE A 114 -2.42 -4.87 13.26
N ILE A 115 -2.24 -4.77 11.95
CA ILE A 115 -0.99 -5.16 11.30
C ILE A 115 0.02 -4.02 11.35
N THR A 116 1.23 -4.28 11.86
CA THR A 116 2.39 -3.41 11.71
C THR A 116 3.47 -4.16 10.94
N THR A 117 4.13 -3.48 10.01
CA THR A 117 5.17 -4.06 9.17
C THR A 117 6.50 -3.35 9.44
N THR A 118 7.61 -4.06 9.23
CA THR A 118 8.95 -3.50 9.40
C THR A 118 9.83 -3.87 8.22
N ASN A 119 10.74 -2.98 7.86
CA ASN A 119 11.72 -3.24 6.82
C ASN A 119 12.67 -4.38 7.25
N PRO A 120 12.80 -5.46 6.46
CA PRO A 120 13.76 -6.53 6.71
C PRO A 120 15.21 -6.08 6.83
N LEU A 121 15.55 -4.93 6.23
CA LEU A 121 16.89 -4.35 6.28
C LEU A 121 17.16 -3.59 7.59
N ASN A 122 16.13 -3.28 8.38
CA ASN A 122 16.32 -2.61 9.67
C ASN A 122 17.24 -3.43 10.58
N THR A 123 18.00 -2.71 11.40
CA THR A 123 18.83 -3.24 12.47
C THR A 123 17.95 -3.73 13.62
N PRO A 124 18.45 -4.65 14.48
CA PRO A 124 17.76 -5.05 15.70
C PRO A 124 17.39 -3.85 16.59
N ARG A 125 18.23 -2.80 16.64
CA ARG A 125 17.93 -1.59 17.41
C ARG A 125 16.70 -0.84 16.89
N GLU A 126 16.57 -0.70 15.58
CA GLU A 126 15.41 -0.04 14.96
C GLU A 126 14.14 -0.86 15.15
N ILE A 127 14.24 -2.18 14.98
CA ILE A 127 13.14 -3.12 15.22
C ILE A 127 12.70 -3.07 16.70
N ALA A 128 13.65 -3.05 17.65
CA ALA A 128 13.38 -2.92 19.08
C ALA A 128 12.63 -1.63 19.42
N LYS A 129 12.98 -0.50 18.79
CA LYS A 129 12.24 0.77 18.95
C LYS A 129 10.79 0.64 18.49
N GLN A 130 10.56 0.02 17.33
CA GLN A 130 9.21 -0.23 16.82
C GLN A 130 8.43 -1.18 17.75
N ILE A 131 9.04 -2.27 18.23
CA ILE A 131 8.43 -3.21 19.19
C ILE A 131 8.08 -2.49 20.49
N ALA A 132 8.97 -1.66 21.03
CA ALA A 132 8.74 -0.92 22.27
C ALA A 132 7.56 0.05 22.14
N ASN A 133 7.41 0.71 20.98
CA ASN A 133 6.32 1.64 20.73
C ASN A 133 4.99 0.91 20.46
N SER A 134 4.98 -0.05 19.54
CA SER A 134 3.76 -0.75 19.06
C SER A 134 3.28 -1.88 19.97
N LYS A 135 4.15 -2.45 20.81
CA LYS A 135 3.86 -3.55 21.75
C LYS A 135 3.13 -4.73 21.08
N PRO A 136 3.71 -5.36 20.05
CA PRO A 136 3.08 -6.48 19.35
C PRO A 136 2.87 -7.67 20.29
N SER A 137 1.76 -8.38 20.12
CA SER A 137 1.44 -9.60 20.87
C SER A 137 2.02 -10.86 20.21
N LEU A 138 2.32 -10.78 18.91
CA LEU A 138 2.86 -11.86 18.09
C LEU A 138 3.65 -11.25 16.93
N ALA A 139 4.68 -11.94 16.46
CA ALA A 139 5.38 -11.59 15.23
C ALA A 139 5.34 -12.72 14.19
N PHE A 140 5.25 -12.34 12.92
CA PHE A 140 5.53 -13.21 11.78
C PHE A 140 6.89 -12.82 11.18
N THR A 141 7.74 -13.81 10.91
CA THR A 141 9.05 -13.58 10.28
C THR A 141 9.52 -14.77 9.48
N THR A 142 10.47 -14.58 8.58
CA THR A 142 11.17 -15.70 7.92
C THR A 142 12.29 -16.26 8.79
N PRO A 143 12.73 -17.52 8.58
CA PRO A 143 13.86 -18.14 9.28
C PRO A 143 15.12 -17.27 9.34
N GLU A 144 15.46 -16.58 8.25
CA GLU A 144 16.68 -15.78 8.10
C GLU A 144 16.66 -14.51 8.96
N LEU A 145 15.47 -14.07 9.38
CA LEU A 145 15.25 -12.82 10.11
C LEU A 145 14.91 -13.03 11.59
N VAL A 146 14.79 -14.29 12.04
CA VAL A 146 14.47 -14.63 13.44
C VAL A 146 15.46 -14.02 14.43
N SER A 147 16.76 -14.06 14.12
CA SER A 147 17.81 -13.52 15.01
C SER A 147 17.57 -12.05 15.32
N LYS A 148 17.21 -11.25 14.29
CA LYS A 148 16.90 -9.82 14.46
C LYS A 148 15.75 -9.60 15.45
N LEU A 149 14.70 -10.43 15.40
CA LEU A 149 13.61 -10.33 16.38
C LEU A 149 14.05 -10.74 17.77
N THR A 150 14.79 -11.84 17.91
CA THR A 150 15.24 -12.29 19.25
C THR A 150 16.21 -11.33 19.92
N GLU A 151 17.06 -10.65 19.15
CA GLU A 151 17.94 -9.58 19.63
C GLU A 151 17.15 -8.31 20.00
N SER A 152 16.00 -8.08 19.35
CA SER A 152 15.13 -6.94 19.61
C SER A 152 14.17 -7.16 20.77
N SER A 153 13.71 -8.41 20.97
CA SER A 153 12.80 -8.84 22.03
C SER A 153 12.89 -10.36 22.21
N SER A 154 13.44 -10.80 23.34
CA SER A 154 13.72 -12.22 23.58
C SER A 154 12.48 -13.10 23.77
N ASN A 155 11.34 -12.51 24.16
CA ASN A 155 10.15 -13.24 24.58
C ASN A 155 8.94 -13.08 23.63
N LEU A 156 9.05 -12.25 22.59
CA LEU A 156 7.97 -12.05 21.63
C LEU A 156 7.66 -13.40 20.93
N PRO A 157 6.42 -13.93 21.00
CA PRO A 157 6.10 -15.17 20.32
C PRO A 157 6.17 -14.99 18.80
N ILE A 158 6.64 -16.01 18.10
CA ILE A 158 6.93 -15.96 16.67
C ILE A 158 6.19 -17.07 15.93
N VAL A 159 5.59 -16.71 14.79
CA VAL A 159 5.21 -17.63 13.72
C VAL A 159 6.22 -17.51 12.58
N LEU A 160 6.78 -18.63 12.15
CA LEU A 160 7.69 -18.64 11.01
C LEU A 160 6.94 -18.66 9.68
N ILE A 161 7.33 -17.81 8.75
CA ILE A 161 6.91 -17.87 7.36
C ILE A 161 7.89 -18.81 6.64
N ASP A 162 7.47 -20.05 6.47
CA ASP A 162 8.25 -21.13 5.88
C ASP A 162 7.64 -21.60 4.55
N ASP A 163 8.48 -22.15 3.67
CA ASP A 163 8.06 -22.65 2.35
C ASP A 163 7.93 -24.20 2.34
N GLU A 164 7.47 -24.78 3.47
CA GLU A 164 7.22 -26.20 3.72
C GLU A 164 8.42 -27.13 3.95
N THR A 165 9.65 -26.67 3.78
CA THR A 165 10.84 -27.45 4.19
C THR A 165 11.09 -27.22 5.67
N GLY A 166 10.81 -28.26 6.47
CA GLY A 166 11.00 -28.35 7.93
C GLY A 166 12.45 -28.10 8.36
N THR A 167 12.89 -26.86 8.22
CA THR A 167 14.20 -26.40 8.65
C THR A 167 14.09 -26.22 10.15
N SER A 168 14.53 -27.24 10.90
CA SER A 168 14.63 -27.17 12.34
C SER A 168 15.65 -26.08 12.72
N ILE A 169 15.18 -24.86 12.95
CA ILE A 169 16.03 -23.78 13.46
C ILE A 169 16.36 -24.13 14.91
N LYS A 170 17.63 -24.44 15.19
CA LYS A 170 18.14 -24.50 16.57
C LYS A 170 18.26 -23.08 17.09
N THR A 171 17.17 -22.52 17.59
CA THR A 171 17.11 -21.17 18.15
C THR A 171 16.49 -21.18 19.53
N LYS A 172 16.90 -20.22 20.37
CA LYS A 172 16.24 -19.92 21.65
C LYS A 172 14.95 -19.10 21.47
N ALA A 173 14.56 -18.82 20.23
CA ALA A 173 13.34 -18.08 19.91
C ALA A 173 12.09 -18.81 20.39
N ASN A 174 11.10 -18.04 20.85
CA ASN A 174 9.77 -18.53 21.20
C ASN A 174 8.93 -18.77 19.92
N ILE A 175 9.26 -19.81 19.15
CA ILE A 175 8.52 -20.19 17.95
C ILE A 175 7.30 -21.01 18.35
N LEU A 176 6.10 -20.54 18.01
CA LEU A 176 4.84 -21.20 18.34
C LEU A 176 4.42 -22.24 17.29
N THR A 177 4.58 -21.91 16.00
CA THR A 177 4.17 -22.71 14.84
C THR A 177 4.74 -22.08 13.57
N THR A 178 4.39 -22.61 12.41
CA THR A 178 4.72 -22.05 11.10
C THR A 178 3.47 -21.67 10.32
N LEU A 179 3.63 -20.78 9.34
CA LEU A 179 2.53 -20.36 8.47
C LEU A 179 2.04 -21.55 7.62
N SER A 180 2.94 -22.43 7.18
CA SER A 180 2.55 -23.61 6.41
C SER A 180 1.65 -24.56 7.20
N GLU A 181 1.87 -24.71 8.51
CA GLU A 181 0.98 -25.45 9.42
C GLU A 181 -0.38 -24.74 9.59
N MET A 182 -0.35 -23.41 9.79
CA MET A 182 -1.59 -22.63 9.97
C MET A 182 -2.50 -22.68 8.73
N VAL A 183 -1.94 -22.64 7.52
CA VAL A 183 -2.69 -22.68 6.25
C VAL A 183 -3.32 -24.06 5.99
N LYS A 184 -2.73 -25.14 6.51
CA LYS A 184 -3.26 -26.51 6.37
C LYS A 184 -4.48 -26.77 7.25
N ARG A 185 -4.72 -25.93 8.26
CA ARG A 185 -5.83 -26.10 9.19
C ARG A 185 -7.17 -25.82 8.51
N GLU A 186 -8.18 -26.66 8.75
CA GLU A 186 -9.53 -26.36 8.27
C GLU A 186 -10.11 -25.13 9.00
N PRO A 187 -10.69 -24.17 8.27
CA PRO A 187 -11.42 -23.06 8.89
C PRO A 187 -12.60 -23.56 9.72
N ARG A 188 -12.89 -22.88 10.84
CA ARG A 188 -14.06 -23.19 11.67
C ARG A 188 -15.25 -22.35 11.22
N GLU A 189 -16.33 -23.00 10.79
CA GLU A 189 -17.59 -22.33 10.43
C GLU A 189 -18.23 -21.57 11.61
N SER A 190 -17.96 -21.99 12.84
CA SER A 190 -18.57 -21.45 14.06
C SER A 190 -17.77 -20.36 14.78
N ARG A 191 -16.78 -19.72 14.13
CA ARG A 191 -16.00 -18.65 14.75
C ARG A 191 -16.94 -17.46 15.02
N VAL A 192 -17.25 -17.20 16.30
CA VAL A 192 -17.92 -15.94 16.70
C VAL A 192 -16.95 -14.81 16.41
N ARG A 193 -17.13 -14.18 15.24
CA ARG A 193 -16.28 -13.10 14.78
C ARG A 193 -16.62 -11.85 15.60
N GLU A 194 -15.61 -11.29 16.26
CA GLU A 194 -15.77 -9.96 16.84
C GLU A 194 -16.16 -8.97 15.74
N ARG A 195 -17.10 -8.08 16.06
CA ARG A 195 -17.59 -7.11 15.10
C ARG A 195 -16.51 -6.06 14.85
N VAL A 196 -15.97 -6.04 13.63
CA VAL A 196 -14.98 -5.05 13.19
C VAL A 196 -15.70 -3.89 12.53
N ASN A 197 -15.44 -2.68 13.02
CA ASN A 197 -15.94 -1.43 12.50
C ASN A 197 -14.96 -0.83 11.50
N GLN A 198 -15.47 -0.07 10.54
CA GLN A 198 -14.65 0.67 9.59
C GLN A 198 -13.69 1.65 10.27
N ASP A 199 -14.06 2.26 11.40
CA ASP A 199 -13.19 3.19 12.13
C ASP A 199 -12.16 2.52 13.05
N ASP A 200 -12.22 1.19 13.20
CA ASP A 200 -11.18 0.46 13.93
C ASP A 200 -9.85 0.54 13.18
N THR A 201 -8.76 0.55 13.94
CA THR A 201 -7.42 0.57 13.39
C THR A 201 -7.14 -0.74 12.66
N ALA A 202 -6.72 -0.64 11.40
CA ALA A 202 -6.34 -1.78 10.58
C ALA A 202 -4.82 -1.90 10.49
N THR A 203 -4.12 -0.78 10.29
CA THR A 203 -2.67 -0.76 10.15
C THR A 203 -2.02 0.26 11.10
N LEU A 204 -0.81 -0.08 11.54
CA LEU A 204 0.11 0.79 12.24
C LEU A 204 1.45 0.78 11.50
N LEU A 205 1.66 1.70 10.57
CA LEU A 205 2.86 1.74 9.73
C LEU A 205 3.80 2.84 10.17
N TYR A 206 5.10 2.62 10.10
CA TYR A 206 6.10 3.58 10.56
C TYR A 206 6.63 4.40 9.40
N SER A 207 6.40 5.72 9.42
CA SER A 207 6.96 6.66 8.45
C SER A 207 8.24 7.28 9.00
N SER A 208 9.24 7.47 8.14
CA SER A 208 10.40 8.31 8.45
C SER A 208 9.98 9.77 8.29
N GLY A 209 9.30 10.32 9.29
CA GLY A 209 8.86 11.71 9.25
C GLY A 209 10.03 12.68 9.09
N THR A 210 9.74 13.92 8.69
CA THR A 210 10.72 15.00 8.46
C THR A 210 11.49 15.44 9.72
N THR A 211 11.05 15.02 10.92
CA THR A 211 11.55 15.49 12.22
C THR A 211 12.44 14.48 12.97
N GLY A 212 12.95 13.43 12.30
CA GLY A 212 14.05 12.59 12.82
C GLY A 212 13.68 11.24 13.43
N GLU A 213 12.60 11.13 14.20
CA GLU A 213 12.13 9.83 14.73
C GLU A 213 10.95 9.27 13.94
N SER A 214 10.95 7.95 13.73
CA SER A 214 9.88 7.29 12.99
C SER A 214 8.59 7.25 13.80
N LYS A 215 7.48 7.69 13.19
CA LYS A 215 6.17 7.82 13.84
C LYS A 215 5.24 6.73 13.34
N GLY A 216 4.51 6.09 14.25
CA GLY A 216 3.50 5.10 13.90
C GLY A 216 2.24 5.77 13.36
N VAL A 217 1.98 5.66 12.07
CA VAL A 217 0.78 6.14 11.37
C VAL A 217 -0.37 5.15 11.56
N VAL A 218 -1.47 5.61 12.13
CA VAL A 218 -2.68 4.81 12.40
C VAL A 218 -3.67 4.97 11.26
N SER A 219 -3.88 3.92 10.47
CA SER A 219 -4.93 3.90 9.44
C SER A 219 -6.06 2.95 9.82
N SER A 220 -7.29 3.40 9.62
CA SER A 220 -8.49 2.62 9.85
C SER A 220 -8.81 1.68 8.68
N HIS A 221 -9.74 0.75 8.89
CA HIS A 221 -10.32 -0.03 7.80
C HIS A 221 -10.99 0.89 6.75
N LYS A 222 -11.68 1.96 7.17
CA LYS A 222 -12.26 2.98 6.30
C LYS A 222 -11.22 3.62 5.38
N ASN A 223 -10.06 3.98 5.94
CA ASN A 223 -8.98 4.58 5.17
C ASN A 223 -8.45 3.62 4.10
N LEU A 224 -8.23 2.35 4.46
CA LEU A 224 -7.80 1.32 3.52
C LEU A 224 -8.87 0.99 2.48
N ILE A 225 -10.15 0.95 2.84
CA ILE A 225 -11.26 0.71 1.90
C ILE A 225 -11.31 1.84 0.86
N ALA A 226 -11.16 3.10 1.28
CA ALA A 226 -11.07 4.24 0.37
C ALA A 226 -9.85 4.16 -0.57
N MET A 227 -8.70 3.74 -0.04
CA MET A 227 -7.51 3.48 -0.83
C MET A 227 -7.72 2.34 -1.84
N VAL A 228 -8.28 1.20 -1.42
CA VAL A 228 -8.55 0.06 -2.32
C VAL A 228 -9.50 0.47 -3.44
N GLN A 229 -10.61 1.16 -3.11
CA GLN A 229 -11.54 1.68 -4.11
C GLN A 229 -10.83 2.60 -5.12
N THR A 230 -10.01 3.52 -4.63
CA THR A 230 -9.24 4.42 -5.49
C THR A 230 -8.33 3.68 -6.46
N ILE A 231 -7.62 2.64 -5.97
CA ILE A 231 -6.71 1.83 -6.81
C ILE A 231 -7.48 1.03 -7.86
N VAL A 232 -8.60 0.40 -7.50
CA VAL A 232 -9.39 -0.41 -8.43
C VAL A 232 -9.95 0.45 -9.57
N GLU A 233 -10.50 1.62 -9.24
CA GLU A 233 -11.05 2.54 -10.24
C GLU A 233 -9.95 3.18 -11.10
N ARG A 234 -8.79 3.50 -10.52
CA ARG A 234 -7.65 4.10 -11.22
C ARG A 234 -7.21 3.28 -12.43
N PHE A 235 -7.05 1.97 -12.25
CA PHE A 235 -6.56 1.11 -13.33
C PHE A 235 -7.67 0.41 -14.10
N ARG A 236 -8.94 0.78 -13.84
CA ARG A 236 -10.13 0.10 -14.39
C ARG A 236 -10.00 -1.41 -14.34
N LEU A 237 -9.48 -1.94 -13.24
CA LEU A 237 -9.04 -3.35 -13.18
C LEU A 237 -10.18 -4.36 -13.35
N ASN A 238 -11.43 -3.90 -13.35
CA ASN A 238 -12.59 -4.71 -13.68
C ASN A 238 -12.68 -5.00 -15.21
N GLU A 239 -11.89 -4.31 -16.04
CA GLU A 239 -11.86 -4.41 -17.50
C GLU A 239 -10.65 -5.25 -17.97
N GLY A 240 -10.84 -6.56 -18.08
CA GLY A 240 -9.83 -7.47 -18.64
C GLY A 240 -8.98 -8.19 -17.59
N ARG A 241 -7.91 -8.85 -18.04
CA ARG A 241 -6.98 -9.58 -17.17
C ARG A 241 -5.64 -8.86 -17.16
N HIS A 242 -5.25 -8.37 -15.99
CA HIS A 242 -3.97 -7.70 -15.80
C HIS A 242 -3.03 -8.53 -14.95
N THR A 243 -1.74 -8.37 -15.23
CA THR A 243 -0.65 -9.03 -14.53
C THR A 243 0.36 -7.99 -14.08
N PHE A 244 0.59 -7.91 -12.78
CA PHE A 244 1.46 -6.93 -12.14
C PHE A 244 2.72 -7.59 -11.62
N VAL A 245 3.88 -6.93 -11.77
CA VAL A 245 5.11 -7.34 -11.08
C VAL A 245 5.29 -6.52 -9.81
N CYS A 246 5.35 -7.19 -8.67
CA CYS A 246 5.60 -6.57 -7.38
C CYS A 246 7.10 -6.33 -7.18
N THR A 247 7.57 -5.14 -7.54
CA THR A 247 8.96 -4.70 -7.31
C THR A 247 9.11 -3.79 -6.08
N VAL A 248 7.99 -3.24 -5.58
CA VAL A 248 7.99 -2.30 -4.45
C VAL A 248 7.80 -3.07 -3.14
N PRO A 249 8.48 -2.70 -2.04
CA PRO A 249 8.35 -3.43 -0.78
C PRO A 249 6.96 -3.34 -0.15
N MET A 250 6.35 -4.50 0.16
CA MET A 250 5.04 -4.61 0.78
C MET A 250 5.02 -4.16 2.25
N PHE A 251 6.19 -4.07 2.91
CA PHE A 251 6.27 -3.49 4.26
C PHE A 251 6.05 -1.97 4.28
N HIS A 252 6.19 -1.30 3.14
CA HIS A 252 5.92 0.13 2.99
C HIS A 252 4.50 0.34 2.47
N ILE A 253 3.88 1.49 2.81
CA ILE A 253 2.48 1.79 2.45
C ILE A 253 2.22 1.64 0.95
N TYR A 254 3.17 2.01 0.07
CA TYR A 254 3.02 1.86 -1.38
C TYR A 254 2.85 0.38 -1.78
N GLY A 255 3.75 -0.51 -1.33
CA GLY A 255 3.64 -1.92 -1.66
C GLY A 255 2.46 -2.61 -0.97
N LEU A 256 2.13 -2.24 0.28
CA LEU A 256 0.95 -2.76 0.98
C LEU A 256 -0.35 -2.37 0.27
N ALA A 257 -0.47 -1.10 -0.09
CA ALA A 257 -1.60 -0.54 -0.82
C ALA A 257 -1.78 -1.20 -2.18
N ALA A 258 -0.68 -1.37 -2.93
CA ALA A 258 -0.73 -1.97 -4.26
C ALA A 258 -0.98 -3.49 -4.19
N PHE A 259 -0.12 -4.24 -3.50
CA PHE A 259 0.02 -5.67 -3.72
C PHE A 259 -0.60 -6.55 -2.62
N ALA A 260 -0.69 -6.06 -1.38
CA ALA A 260 -1.36 -6.78 -0.31
C ALA A 260 -2.87 -6.52 -0.26
N THR A 261 -3.35 -5.47 -0.95
CA THR A 261 -4.75 -5.02 -0.87
C THR A 261 -5.35 -4.55 -2.20
N GLY A 262 -4.96 -3.39 -2.74
CA GLY A 262 -5.65 -2.69 -3.83
C GLY A 262 -5.75 -3.44 -5.15
N ILE A 263 -4.61 -3.86 -5.72
CA ILE A 263 -4.59 -4.61 -7.00
C ILE A 263 -5.25 -5.97 -6.81
N LEU A 264 -5.00 -6.63 -5.68
CA LEU A 264 -5.63 -7.90 -5.33
C LEU A 264 -7.17 -7.83 -5.40
N ALA A 265 -7.75 -6.72 -4.95
CA ALA A 265 -9.19 -6.49 -4.93
C ALA A 265 -9.87 -6.46 -6.32
N SER A 266 -9.08 -6.45 -7.39
CA SER A 266 -9.59 -6.50 -8.75
C SER A 266 -9.68 -7.88 -9.38
N GLY A 267 -9.06 -8.90 -8.77
CA GLY A 267 -8.87 -10.19 -9.44
C GLY A 267 -7.64 -10.26 -10.36
N SER A 268 -6.78 -9.24 -10.38
CA SER A 268 -5.52 -9.24 -11.15
C SER A 268 -4.51 -10.25 -10.61
N THR A 269 -3.61 -10.74 -11.48
CA THR A 269 -2.49 -11.60 -11.06
C THR A 269 -1.33 -10.72 -10.59
N ILE A 270 -0.73 -11.04 -9.44
CA ILE A 270 0.45 -10.35 -8.91
C ILE A 270 1.62 -11.32 -8.84
N ILE A 271 2.70 -11.02 -9.56
CA ILE A 271 3.92 -11.81 -9.53
C ILE A 271 4.87 -11.15 -8.53
N VAL A 272 5.28 -11.90 -7.51
CA VAL A 272 6.04 -11.40 -6.38
C VAL A 272 7.51 -11.71 -6.56
N LEU A 273 8.32 -10.65 -6.60
CA LEU A 273 9.78 -10.73 -6.47
C LEU A 273 10.10 -10.56 -4.98
N SER A 274 10.79 -11.54 -4.39
CA SER A 274 11.17 -11.47 -2.97
C SER A 274 12.22 -10.39 -2.68
N LYS A 275 13.09 -10.16 -3.66
CA LYS A 275 14.07 -9.07 -3.72
C LYS A 275 14.09 -8.48 -5.12
N PHE A 276 14.43 -7.20 -5.22
CA PHE A 276 14.62 -6.59 -6.52
C PHE A 276 15.95 -7.05 -7.14
N GLU A 277 15.86 -7.72 -8.28
CA GLU A 277 16.97 -7.98 -9.19
C GLU A 277 16.51 -7.68 -10.61
N MET A 278 17.25 -6.83 -11.33
CA MET A 278 16.83 -6.34 -12.65
C MET A 278 16.61 -7.49 -13.64
N GLY A 279 17.51 -8.47 -13.68
CA GLY A 279 17.40 -9.62 -14.58
C GLY A 279 16.17 -10.49 -14.29
N GLU A 280 15.87 -10.72 -13.01
CA GLU A 280 14.71 -11.51 -12.57
C GLU A 280 13.39 -10.77 -12.85
N MET A 281 13.36 -9.45 -12.65
CA MET A 281 12.22 -8.62 -13.00
C MET A 281 11.92 -8.69 -14.50
N LEU A 282 12.94 -8.55 -15.36
CA LEU A 282 12.77 -8.58 -16.80
C LEU A 282 12.34 -9.96 -17.32
N SER A 283 12.96 -11.04 -16.83
CA SER A 283 12.54 -12.41 -17.17
C SER A 283 11.14 -12.72 -16.68
N THR A 284 10.73 -12.16 -15.54
CA THR A 284 9.37 -12.28 -15.00
C THR A 284 8.34 -11.60 -15.91
N ILE A 285 8.65 -10.40 -16.43
CA ILE A 285 7.77 -9.70 -17.37
C ILE A 285 7.55 -10.56 -18.62
N GLU A 286 8.63 -11.10 -19.21
CA GLU A 286 8.56 -11.96 -20.38
C GLU A 286 7.79 -13.26 -20.11
N LYS A 287 8.20 -14.01 -19.08
CA LYS A 287 7.66 -15.35 -18.74
C LYS A 287 6.17 -15.32 -18.47
N TYR A 288 5.70 -14.33 -17.71
CA TYR A 288 4.31 -14.25 -17.27
C TYR A 288 3.50 -13.18 -18.02
N ARG A 289 4.10 -12.60 -19.08
CA ARG A 289 3.51 -11.54 -19.90
C ARG A 289 2.91 -10.41 -19.07
N ALA A 290 3.70 -9.88 -18.14
CA ALA A 290 3.24 -8.83 -17.25
C ALA A 290 2.83 -7.56 -18.04
N THR A 291 1.73 -6.94 -17.62
CA THR A 291 1.15 -5.76 -18.27
C THR A 291 1.48 -4.48 -17.52
N TYR A 292 1.67 -4.56 -16.20
CA TYR A 292 1.97 -3.41 -15.35
C TYR A 292 3.21 -3.64 -14.49
N LEU A 293 4.01 -2.59 -14.37
CA LEU A 293 5.22 -2.57 -13.55
C LEU A 293 5.25 -1.34 -12.64
N PRO A 294 4.68 -1.44 -11.43
CA PRO A 294 4.93 -0.45 -10.38
C PRO A 294 6.38 -0.53 -9.93
N LEU A 295 7.06 0.61 -9.86
CA LEU A 295 8.49 0.74 -9.58
C LEU A 295 8.83 2.08 -8.92
N VAL A 296 10.12 2.28 -8.65
CA VAL A 296 10.71 3.53 -8.15
C VAL A 296 11.68 4.13 -9.19
N PRO A 297 11.95 5.45 -9.17
CA PRO A 297 12.74 6.12 -10.21
C PRO A 297 14.10 5.48 -10.55
N PRO A 298 14.91 4.97 -9.59
CA PRO A 298 16.18 4.32 -9.92
C PRO A 298 16.04 3.11 -10.86
N ILE A 299 14.96 2.33 -10.73
CA ILE A 299 14.67 1.19 -11.61
C ILE A 299 14.38 1.68 -13.03
N LEU A 300 13.58 2.74 -13.15
CA LEU A 300 13.24 3.35 -14.43
C LEU A 300 14.50 3.86 -15.16
N VAL A 301 15.39 4.55 -14.44
CA VAL A 301 16.67 5.04 -14.99
C VAL A 301 17.56 3.88 -15.45
N ALA A 302 17.65 2.79 -14.67
CA ALA A 302 18.40 1.61 -15.07
C ALA A 302 17.83 0.96 -16.34
N MET A 303 16.49 0.92 -16.50
CA MET A 303 15.85 0.44 -17.73
C MET A 303 16.15 1.33 -18.95
N ILE A 304 16.25 2.65 -18.77
CA ILE A 304 16.62 3.59 -19.85
C ILE A 304 18.07 3.36 -20.27
N ASN A 305 18.99 3.32 -19.30
CA ASN A 305 20.42 3.18 -19.56
C ASN A 305 20.76 1.82 -20.19
N GLY A 306 20.06 0.76 -19.79
CA GLY A 306 20.25 -0.60 -20.32
C GLY A 306 19.38 -0.95 -21.53
N ALA A 307 18.60 -0.02 -22.08
CA ALA A 307 17.49 -0.33 -22.98
C ALA A 307 17.86 -1.21 -24.18
N ASP A 308 19.00 -0.95 -24.84
CA ASP A 308 19.39 -1.67 -26.05
C ASP A 308 19.77 -3.13 -25.75
N GLN A 309 20.44 -3.37 -24.61
CA GLN A 309 20.76 -4.72 -24.14
C GLN A 309 19.52 -5.45 -23.64
N ILE A 310 18.65 -4.77 -22.89
CA ILE A 310 17.39 -5.33 -22.36
C ILE A 310 16.50 -5.80 -23.51
N ARG A 311 16.29 -4.97 -24.53
CA ARG A 311 15.44 -5.28 -25.69
C ARG A 311 16.00 -6.39 -26.57
N THR A 312 17.31 -6.63 -26.53
CA THR A 312 17.94 -7.75 -27.25
C THR A 312 17.74 -9.08 -26.51
N LYS A 313 17.60 -9.03 -25.18
CA LYS A 313 17.59 -10.22 -24.32
C LYS A 313 16.19 -10.67 -23.87
N TYR A 314 15.24 -9.74 -23.75
CA TYR A 314 13.92 -10.03 -23.19
C TYR A 314 12.79 -9.46 -24.06
N ASP A 315 11.73 -10.23 -24.26
CA ASP A 315 10.46 -9.76 -24.82
C ASP A 315 9.63 -9.01 -23.76
N LEU A 316 9.59 -7.68 -23.88
CA LEU A 316 8.76 -6.82 -23.02
C LEU A 316 7.47 -6.34 -23.72
N SER A 317 7.08 -6.95 -24.84
CA SER A 317 5.92 -6.51 -25.64
C SER A 317 4.57 -6.57 -24.92
N SER A 318 4.47 -7.35 -23.83
CA SER A 318 3.26 -7.40 -23.01
C SER A 318 3.09 -6.18 -22.11
N LEU A 319 4.17 -5.44 -21.83
CA LEU A 319 4.16 -4.34 -20.88
C LEU A 319 3.39 -3.16 -21.47
N GLN A 320 2.35 -2.72 -20.76
CA GLN A 320 1.47 -1.62 -21.17
C GLN A 320 1.77 -0.35 -20.40
N SER A 321 2.13 -0.47 -19.12
CA SER A 321 2.46 0.70 -18.30
C SER A 321 3.47 0.42 -17.20
N VAL A 322 4.28 1.45 -16.91
CA VAL A 322 5.12 1.54 -15.72
C VAL A 322 4.54 2.59 -14.79
N LEU A 323 4.58 2.35 -13.48
CA LEU A 323 4.08 3.30 -12.49
C LEU A 323 5.22 3.70 -11.56
N SER A 324 5.62 4.96 -11.63
CA SER A 324 6.63 5.51 -10.73
C SER A 324 5.96 6.20 -9.55
N GLY A 325 6.42 5.90 -8.34
CA GLY A 325 5.97 6.56 -7.12
C GLY A 325 7.10 6.70 -6.11
N GLY A 326 6.85 7.48 -5.07
CA GLY A 326 7.77 7.69 -3.95
C GLY A 326 8.83 8.77 -4.18
N ALA A 327 9.10 9.18 -5.42
CA ALA A 327 9.88 10.38 -5.70
C ALA A 327 9.50 11.00 -7.07
N PRO A 328 9.76 12.31 -7.27
CA PRO A 328 9.51 12.99 -8.54
C PRO A 328 10.30 12.39 -9.71
N LEU A 329 9.73 12.43 -10.92
CA LEU A 329 10.46 12.17 -12.16
C LEU A 329 10.82 13.48 -12.86
N SER A 330 12.05 13.57 -13.35
CA SER A 330 12.45 14.68 -14.22
C SER A 330 11.87 14.50 -15.63
N LYS A 331 11.77 15.60 -16.37
CA LYS A 331 11.33 15.58 -17.77
C LYS A 331 12.21 14.65 -18.61
N GLU A 332 13.51 14.69 -18.41
CA GLU A 332 14.52 13.93 -19.14
C GLU A 332 14.32 12.42 -18.95
N VAL A 333 13.95 11.99 -17.74
CA VAL A 333 13.67 10.57 -17.46
C VAL A 333 12.38 10.11 -18.16
N ILE A 334 11.32 10.94 -18.13
CA ILE A 334 10.04 10.62 -18.80
C ILE A 334 10.23 10.54 -20.32
N GLU A 335 10.90 11.52 -20.91
CA GLU A 335 11.20 11.53 -22.35
C GLU A 335 12.15 10.40 -22.76
N GLY A 336 13.21 10.16 -21.97
CA GLY A 336 14.16 9.09 -22.20
C GLY A 336 13.51 7.71 -22.21
N PHE A 337 12.64 7.42 -21.25
CA PHE A 337 11.90 6.16 -21.24
C PHE A 337 10.89 6.08 -22.38
N SER A 338 10.13 7.15 -22.65
CA SER A 338 9.15 7.16 -23.75
C SER A 338 9.81 6.91 -25.11
N ASN A 339 11.03 7.42 -25.32
CA ASN A 339 11.81 7.18 -26.53
C ASN A 339 12.33 5.73 -26.62
N LYS A 340 12.76 5.14 -25.50
CA LYS A 340 13.29 3.77 -25.47
C LYS A 340 12.19 2.69 -25.47
N TYR A 341 10.99 3.02 -24.98
CA TYR A 341 9.85 2.11 -24.82
C TYR A 341 8.53 2.78 -25.32
N PRO A 342 8.41 3.08 -26.62
CA PRO A 342 7.31 3.91 -27.16
C PRO A 342 5.90 3.32 -27.04
N GLY A 343 5.77 2.03 -26.74
CA GLY A 343 4.48 1.36 -26.49
C GLY A 343 4.07 1.32 -25.01
N VAL A 344 4.91 1.81 -24.10
CA VAL A 344 4.70 1.68 -22.66
C VAL A 344 4.38 3.05 -22.05
N THR A 345 3.22 3.17 -21.42
CA THR A 345 2.82 4.43 -20.77
C THR A 345 3.52 4.56 -19.41
N ILE A 346 4.17 5.70 -19.17
CA ILE A 346 4.71 6.04 -17.84
C ILE A 346 3.63 6.77 -17.06
N LEU A 347 3.26 6.23 -15.90
CA LEU A 347 2.32 6.84 -14.97
C LEU A 347 3.06 7.22 -13.68
N GLN A 348 2.55 8.23 -12.99
CA GLN A 348 3.08 8.72 -11.72
C GLN A 348 2.03 8.63 -10.61
N GLY A 349 2.48 8.47 -9.38
CA GLY A 349 1.63 8.53 -8.19
C GLY A 349 2.30 9.28 -7.06
N TYR A 350 1.52 10.14 -6.42
CA TYR A 350 1.88 10.86 -5.21
C TYR A 350 0.96 10.47 -4.06
N GLY A 351 1.55 10.20 -2.91
CA GLY A 351 0.87 9.88 -1.67
C GLY A 351 1.88 9.68 -0.55
N LEU A 352 1.38 9.73 0.68
CA LEU A 352 2.16 9.58 1.90
C LEU A 352 1.70 8.35 2.68
N THR A 353 2.45 7.99 3.72
CA THR A 353 1.96 7.01 4.69
C THR A 353 0.72 7.56 5.40
N GLU A 354 0.75 8.83 5.75
CA GLU A 354 -0.31 9.60 6.41
C GLU A 354 -1.56 9.78 5.54
N SER A 355 -1.46 9.62 4.22
CA SER A 355 -2.59 9.68 3.29
C SER A 355 -3.05 8.30 2.80
N THR A 356 -2.51 7.23 3.41
CA THR A 356 -2.74 5.83 3.02
C THR A 356 -2.47 5.60 1.53
N ALA A 357 -1.30 6.03 1.05
CA ALA A 357 -0.83 5.98 -0.34
C ALA A 357 -1.56 6.86 -1.37
N ILE A 358 -2.65 7.55 -1.01
CA ILE A 358 -3.49 8.27 -1.98
C ILE A 358 -3.27 9.78 -1.86
N GLY A 359 -3.10 10.45 -3.01
CA GLY A 359 -3.00 11.90 -3.09
C GLY A 359 -3.36 12.36 -4.50
N ALA A 360 -2.39 12.28 -5.41
CA ALA A 360 -2.56 12.64 -6.82
C ALA A 360 -1.91 11.59 -7.73
N SER A 361 -2.37 11.51 -8.98
CA SER A 361 -1.81 10.57 -9.95
C SER A 361 -2.04 11.00 -11.39
N THR A 362 -1.16 10.52 -12.27
CA THR A 362 -1.47 10.42 -13.70
C THR A 362 -2.04 9.04 -13.99
N ASP A 363 -3.17 9.01 -14.68
CA ASP A 363 -3.92 7.78 -14.99
C ASP A 363 -4.07 7.55 -16.50
N THR A 364 -3.69 8.54 -17.31
CA THR A 364 -3.74 8.47 -18.78
C THR A 364 -2.42 8.92 -19.41
N LEU A 365 -2.20 8.53 -20.67
CA LEU A 365 -1.07 9.01 -21.46
C LEU A 365 -1.11 10.53 -21.67
N GLU A 366 -2.29 11.14 -21.76
CA GLU A 366 -2.41 12.59 -21.88
C GLU A 366 -1.95 13.30 -20.59
N GLU A 367 -2.35 12.77 -19.44
CA GLU A 367 -1.91 13.28 -18.14
C GLU A 367 -0.41 13.12 -17.94
N SER A 368 0.18 12.00 -18.38
CA SER A 368 1.62 11.75 -18.19
C SER A 368 2.53 12.62 -19.07
N ARG A 369 2.01 13.20 -20.16
CA ARG A 369 2.75 14.14 -21.02
C ARG A 369 2.88 15.54 -20.41
N ARG A 370 2.25 15.82 -19.27
CA ARG A 370 2.40 17.08 -18.53
C ARG A 370 3.60 16.98 -17.60
N TYR A 371 4.78 17.34 -18.09
CA TYR A 371 6.02 17.22 -17.31
C TYR A 371 5.99 18.05 -16.02
N GLY A 372 6.63 17.53 -14.97
CA GLY A 372 6.65 18.15 -13.64
C GLY A 372 5.36 18.00 -12.83
N THR A 373 4.32 17.35 -13.37
CA THR A 373 3.09 17.08 -12.61
C THR A 373 3.21 15.83 -11.73
N ALA A 374 2.63 15.89 -10.53
CA ALA A 374 2.26 14.71 -9.74
C ALA A 374 0.92 14.10 -10.19
N GLY A 375 0.24 14.77 -11.14
CA GLY A 375 -1.02 14.37 -11.73
C GLY A 375 -2.23 15.10 -11.12
N LEU A 376 -3.42 14.56 -11.37
CA LEU A 376 -4.66 15.10 -10.83
C LEU A 376 -4.96 14.49 -9.46
N LEU A 377 -5.63 15.25 -8.58
CA LEU A 377 -6.13 14.74 -7.31
C LEU A 377 -6.94 13.47 -7.52
N SER A 378 -6.71 12.48 -6.66
CA SER A 378 -7.45 11.23 -6.65
C SER A 378 -8.95 11.49 -6.39
N PRO A 379 -9.85 10.57 -6.76
CA PRO A 379 -11.27 10.73 -6.47
C PRO A 379 -11.52 10.93 -4.97
N ASN A 380 -12.53 11.72 -4.62
CA ASN A 380 -12.89 12.05 -3.23
C ASN A 380 -11.77 12.78 -2.44
N THR A 381 -10.74 13.29 -3.12
CA THR A 381 -9.67 14.09 -2.52
C THR A 381 -9.86 15.57 -2.81
N GLU A 382 -9.60 16.38 -1.79
CA GLU A 382 -9.50 17.82 -1.83
C GLU A 382 -8.08 18.26 -1.48
N ALA A 383 -7.67 19.42 -1.98
CA ALA A 383 -6.39 20.02 -1.65
C ALA A 383 -6.48 21.53 -1.39
N LYS A 384 -5.57 22.04 -0.56
CA LYS A 384 -5.22 23.47 -0.48
C LYS A 384 -3.74 23.60 -0.79
N ILE A 385 -3.36 24.73 -1.37
CA ILE A 385 -1.96 25.18 -1.39
C ILE A 385 -1.87 26.31 -0.38
N VAL A 386 -0.99 26.20 0.61
CA VAL A 386 -0.93 27.13 1.74
C VAL A 386 0.44 27.78 1.81
N ASP A 387 0.47 29.11 1.92
CA ASP A 387 1.70 29.86 2.18
C ASP A 387 2.30 29.42 3.52
N PRO A 388 3.52 28.83 3.55
CA PRO A 388 4.10 28.29 4.79
C PRO A 388 4.40 29.36 5.84
N GLU A 389 4.63 30.60 5.43
CA GLU A 389 4.94 31.71 6.34
C GLU A 389 3.66 32.38 6.86
N ARG A 390 2.67 32.56 5.97
CA ARG A 390 1.47 33.36 6.25
C ARG A 390 0.26 32.51 6.63
N GLY A 391 0.29 31.20 6.40
CA GLY A 391 -0.82 30.28 6.64
C GLY A 391 -2.05 30.54 5.76
N LYS A 392 -1.90 31.27 4.65
CA LYS A 392 -3.01 31.64 3.76
C LYS A 392 -3.11 30.67 2.59
N ALA A 393 -4.32 30.21 2.31
CA ALA A 393 -4.60 29.43 1.11
C ALA A 393 -4.37 30.27 -0.16
N LEU A 394 -3.64 29.72 -1.11
CA LEU A 394 -3.19 30.36 -2.34
C LEU A 394 -4.03 29.93 -3.55
N PRO A 395 -4.19 30.81 -4.56
CA PRO A 395 -4.92 30.49 -5.78
C PRO A 395 -4.09 29.62 -6.74
N VAL A 396 -4.71 29.24 -7.86
CA VAL A 396 -4.07 28.51 -8.97
C VAL A 396 -2.75 29.19 -9.40
N ASN A 397 -1.73 28.37 -9.68
CA ASN A 397 -0.39 28.77 -10.15
C ASN A 397 0.45 29.57 -9.14
N GLN A 398 0.20 29.41 -7.84
CA GLN A 398 1.10 29.88 -6.79
C GLN A 398 1.68 28.70 -6.02
N THR A 399 2.94 28.82 -5.62
CA THR A 399 3.68 27.77 -4.92
C THR A 399 3.48 27.90 -3.41
N GLY A 400 3.19 26.78 -2.75
CA GLY A 400 3.05 26.71 -1.29
C GLY A 400 3.07 25.26 -0.81
N GLU A 401 2.77 25.05 0.47
CA GLU A 401 2.63 23.72 1.04
C GLU A 401 1.32 23.07 0.57
N LEU A 402 1.42 21.83 0.10
CA LEU A 402 0.26 21.02 -0.24
C LEU A 402 -0.40 20.49 1.03
N TRP A 403 -1.69 20.79 1.19
CA TRP A 403 -2.52 20.19 2.23
C TRP A 403 -3.58 19.33 1.58
N LEU A 404 -3.80 18.12 2.10
CA LEU A 404 -4.76 17.16 1.56
C LEU A 404 -5.90 16.88 2.55
N ARG A 405 -7.11 16.68 2.02
CA ARG A 405 -8.22 16.14 2.77
C ARG A 405 -8.90 15.06 1.94
N ALA A 406 -8.94 13.84 2.47
CA ALA A 406 -9.52 12.69 1.78
C ALA A 406 -9.97 11.62 2.78
N PRO A 407 -10.90 10.74 2.41
CA PRO A 407 -11.28 9.58 3.24
C PRO A 407 -10.12 8.61 3.54
N SER A 408 -9.02 8.67 2.79
CA SER A 408 -7.82 7.86 3.00
C SER A 408 -6.84 8.47 4.01
N VAL A 409 -7.03 9.71 4.47
CA VAL A 409 -6.14 10.34 5.46
C VAL A 409 -6.21 9.57 6.78
N MET A 410 -5.04 9.31 7.36
CA MET A 410 -4.87 8.57 8.62
C MET A 410 -5.71 9.13 9.77
N LYS A 411 -5.92 8.33 10.81
CA LYS A 411 -6.52 8.80 12.08
C LYS A 411 -5.59 9.74 12.85
N GLY A 412 -4.28 9.56 12.69
CA GLY A 412 -3.25 10.29 13.42
C GLY A 412 -2.03 9.42 13.73
N TYR A 413 -1.12 9.96 14.54
CA TYR A 413 0.05 9.26 15.01
C TYR A 413 -0.21 8.53 16.33
N PHE A 414 0.25 7.28 16.41
CA PHE A 414 0.03 6.38 17.53
C PHE A 414 0.66 6.93 18.81
N ARG A 415 -0.19 7.19 19.82
CA ARG A 415 0.21 7.77 21.12
C ARG A 415 1.00 9.07 21.00
N ASN A 416 0.74 9.86 19.94
CA ASN A 416 1.42 11.12 19.71
C ASN A 416 0.41 12.19 19.24
N ALA A 417 -0.38 12.70 20.19
CA ALA A 417 -1.41 13.69 19.93
C ALA A 417 -0.83 15.03 19.45
N GLU A 418 0.34 15.43 19.97
CA GLU A 418 1.04 16.64 19.55
C GLU A 418 1.39 16.58 18.06
N ALA A 419 2.11 15.52 17.63
CA ALA A 419 2.44 15.33 16.22
C ALA A 419 1.18 15.19 15.35
N THR A 420 0.11 14.60 15.89
CA THR A 420 -1.17 14.49 15.16
C THR A 420 -1.74 15.88 14.91
N SER A 421 -1.85 16.73 15.93
CA SER A 421 -2.40 18.08 15.82
C SER A 421 -1.52 19.05 15.00
N SER A 422 -0.21 18.81 14.95
CA SER A 422 0.69 19.60 14.10
C SER A 422 0.58 19.24 12.62
N THR A 423 0.17 18.00 12.32
CA THR A 423 0.14 17.43 10.96
C THR A 423 -1.27 17.37 10.38
N ILE A 424 -2.30 17.18 11.21
CA ILE A 424 -3.71 17.22 10.82
C ILE A 424 -4.39 18.33 11.61
N ASP A 425 -4.93 19.32 10.91
CA ASP A 425 -5.62 20.43 11.56
C ASP A 425 -7.05 20.06 12.01
N SER A 426 -7.72 20.98 12.71
CA SER A 426 -9.08 20.79 13.21
C SER A 426 -10.16 20.65 12.12
N GLU A 427 -9.86 21.02 10.88
CA GLU A 427 -10.75 20.86 9.71
C GLU A 427 -10.48 19.55 8.94
N GLY A 428 -9.53 18.74 9.41
CA GLY A 428 -9.13 17.47 8.80
C GLY A 428 -8.15 17.60 7.64
N TRP A 429 -7.44 18.73 7.51
CA TRP A 429 -6.39 18.89 6.51
C TRP A 429 -5.08 18.27 6.99
N LEU A 430 -4.59 17.29 6.23
CA LEU A 430 -3.25 16.75 6.33
C LEU A 430 -2.24 17.72 5.69
N ARG A 431 -1.36 18.28 6.49
CA ARG A 431 -0.20 19.06 6.06
C ARG A 431 0.90 18.10 5.61
N THR A 432 1.23 18.10 4.32
CA THR A 432 2.14 17.07 3.79
C THR A 432 3.60 17.42 4.01
N GLY A 433 3.93 18.70 4.24
CA GLY A 433 5.29 19.21 4.23
C GLY A 433 5.91 19.33 2.83
N ASP A 434 5.17 18.96 1.77
CA ASP A 434 5.63 19.04 0.39
C ASP A 434 5.23 20.38 -0.24
N ILE A 435 6.16 20.97 -1.00
CA ILE A 435 5.96 22.25 -1.70
C ILE A 435 5.62 21.98 -3.17
N GLY A 436 4.58 22.65 -3.69
CA GLY A 436 4.11 22.46 -5.07
C GLY A 436 3.36 23.66 -5.63
#